data_AF-A0A655AE87-F1
#
_entry.id   AF-A0A655AE87-F1
#
_cell.length_a   1.000
_cell.length_b   1.000
_cell.length_c   1.000
_cell.angle_alpha   90.00
_cell.angle_beta   90.00
_cell.angle_gamma   90.00
#
_symmetry.space_group_name_H-M   'P 1'
#
loop_
_entity.id
_entity.type
_entity.pdbx_description
1 polymer ?
#
loop_
_entity_poly.entity_id
_entity_poly.type
_entity_poly.pdbx_seq_one_letter_code
_entity_poly.pdbx_strand_id
1 'polypeptide(L)'
;MRGTGGFTPRTWVALATEYFLAGRARVLVGTRSLLGEGWDCAAVNVNIDLTSATTQAAITQMRGRAIRNDPSDGHKVADNWSVCCIATEHPRGDADYLRLVRKHDGYYAATPQGLIESGVTHCDPSLSPYGPPVTDTHAITARALQRVAERAQARSWWRIGEPYEGVDVATIRVRSRQPLGVAAPRIPASALTPPVPGQFSPVRLARGAVAAVSVVGASTATAVASANLGMLAGAGTAGAIVAAGVGLVATAAAAESRRLDHAPNALEQLAAVVADALYAAGGAQRGSAALRLASDPEGWIRCQLDGVPTEQSLRFTAALDELLAPLAEPRYLIGRKILTPPARPVARRLFAVRAVVGLSLPGTVAWHAVPRWFARNKDRRQHLAQAWRKHIGPPRQLPADSPQGQAILDLFRGDNPLSVTTQLRTTWR
;
A
#
# COMPACT_ATOMS: atom_id res chain seq x y z
N MET A 1 16.85 30.76 -40.71
CA MET A 1 16.74 32.01 -41.47
C MET A 1 16.58 33.17 -40.48
N ARG A 2 17.48 34.15 -40.46
CA ARG A 2 17.25 35.44 -39.78
C ARG A 2 16.68 36.38 -40.84
N GLY A 3 15.39 36.66 -40.78
CA GLY A 3 14.72 37.39 -41.85
C GLY A 3 14.70 38.89 -41.63
N THR A 4 14.90 39.61 -42.74
CA THR A 4 14.50 41.01 -42.93
C THR A 4 13.00 41.16 -42.65
N GLY A 5 12.55 42.39 -42.33
CA GLY A 5 11.33 42.74 -41.57
C GLY A 5 9.96 42.15 -41.98
N GLY A 6 9.86 41.30 -43.02
CA GLY A 6 8.66 40.53 -43.37
C GLY A 6 8.60 39.10 -42.80
N PHE A 7 9.72 38.54 -42.31
CA PHE A 7 9.75 37.18 -41.75
C PHE A 7 9.38 37.17 -40.26
N THR A 8 8.14 37.55 -39.99
CA THR A 8 7.59 37.60 -38.63
C THR A 8 7.29 36.18 -38.09
N PRO A 9 7.15 36.01 -36.76
CA PRO A 9 6.65 34.78 -36.14
C PRO A 9 5.45 34.17 -36.84
N ARG A 10 4.46 35.00 -37.19
CA ARG A 10 3.25 34.57 -37.87
C ARG A 10 3.53 33.93 -39.23
N THR A 11 4.44 34.50 -40.01
CA THR A 11 4.77 34.02 -41.36
C THR A 11 5.47 32.66 -41.31
N TRP A 12 6.51 32.52 -40.48
CA TRP A 12 7.27 31.28 -40.46
C TRP A 12 6.52 30.14 -39.76
N VAL A 13 5.68 30.44 -38.76
CA VAL A 13 4.81 29.44 -38.11
C VAL A 13 3.82 28.85 -39.12
N ALA A 14 3.19 29.69 -39.96
CA ALA A 14 2.26 29.24 -40.98
C ALA A 14 2.95 28.33 -42.01
N LEU A 15 4.12 28.74 -42.52
CA LEU A 15 4.91 27.93 -43.47
C LEU A 15 5.37 26.61 -42.85
N ALA A 16 5.81 26.62 -41.59
CA ALA A 16 6.20 25.41 -40.88
C ALA A 16 5.01 24.45 -40.71
N THR A 17 3.82 24.97 -40.38
CA THR A 17 2.59 24.18 -40.29
C THR A 17 2.22 23.57 -41.64
N GLU A 18 2.22 24.36 -42.73
CA GLU A 18 1.90 23.85 -44.07
C GLU A 18 2.91 22.77 -44.52
N TYR A 19 4.20 23.00 -44.29
CA TYR A 19 5.26 22.04 -44.61
C TYR A 19 5.09 20.72 -43.83
N PHE A 20 4.65 20.81 -42.57
CA PHE A 20 4.37 19.65 -41.71
C PHE A 20 3.10 18.90 -42.17
N LEU A 21 2.02 19.62 -42.47
CA LEU A 21 0.75 19.05 -42.95
C LEU A 21 0.90 18.40 -44.33
N ALA A 22 1.74 18.94 -45.20
CA ALA A 22 2.10 18.33 -46.48
C ALA A 22 2.97 17.06 -46.34
N GLY A 23 3.32 16.67 -45.11
CA GLY A 23 4.14 15.48 -44.82
C GLY A 23 5.61 15.60 -45.18
N ARG A 24 6.07 16.82 -45.53
CA ARG A 24 7.47 17.08 -45.94
C ARG A 24 8.43 17.12 -44.75
N ALA A 25 7.91 17.27 -43.54
CA ALA A 25 8.60 17.03 -42.28
C ALA A 25 7.75 16.14 -41.37
N ARG A 26 8.43 15.33 -40.54
CA ARG A 26 7.81 14.54 -39.46
C ARG A 26 8.22 15.01 -38.07
N VAL A 27 9.29 15.80 -37.97
CA VAL A 27 9.85 16.26 -36.72
C VAL A 27 10.13 17.76 -36.83
N LEU A 28 9.72 18.51 -35.81
CA LEU A 28 10.06 19.91 -35.63
C LEU A 28 10.73 20.08 -34.27
N VAL A 29 11.92 20.67 -34.26
CA VAL A 29 12.65 21.00 -33.03
C VAL A 29 12.56 22.50 -32.82
N GLY A 30 12.09 22.91 -31.65
CA GLY A 30 11.94 24.33 -31.32
C GLY A 30 12.08 24.59 -29.84
N THR A 31 12.39 25.84 -29.51
CA THR A 31 12.41 26.31 -28.12
C THR A 31 11.01 26.72 -27.68
N ARG A 32 10.81 26.92 -26.38
CA ARG A 32 9.56 27.49 -25.86
C ARG A 32 9.24 28.86 -26.45
N SER A 33 10.23 29.70 -26.72
CA SER A 33 10.02 30.99 -27.39
C SER A 33 9.55 30.82 -28.84
N LEU A 34 10.02 29.77 -29.53
CA LEU A 34 9.63 29.48 -30.91
C LEU A 34 8.21 28.89 -30.98
N LEU A 35 7.90 27.88 -30.16
CA LEU A 35 6.64 27.12 -30.23
C LEU A 35 5.56 27.57 -29.22
N GLY A 36 5.93 28.47 -28.30
CA GLY A 36 5.07 28.96 -27.22
C GLY A 36 4.07 30.03 -27.66
N GLU A 37 4.41 30.85 -28.66
CA GLU A 37 3.60 31.98 -29.14
C GLU A 37 2.50 31.58 -30.15
N GLY A 38 1.81 30.47 -29.90
CA GLY A 38 0.59 30.15 -30.65
C GLY A 38 0.79 29.30 -31.90
N TRP A 39 1.82 28.44 -31.96
CA TRP A 39 1.84 27.39 -32.98
C TRP A 39 0.58 26.51 -32.85
N ASP A 40 -0.22 26.53 -33.91
CA ASP A 40 -1.45 25.76 -34.01
C ASP A 40 -1.39 24.78 -35.17
N CYS A 41 -1.14 23.52 -34.83
CA CYS A 41 -1.13 22.42 -35.78
C CYS A 41 -1.85 21.24 -35.14
N ALA A 42 -3.11 21.02 -35.52
CA ALA A 42 -3.95 19.96 -34.98
C ALA A 42 -3.41 18.56 -35.32
N ALA A 43 -2.62 18.40 -36.39
CA ALA A 43 -2.03 17.12 -36.76
C ALA A 43 -0.87 16.67 -35.86
N VAL A 44 -0.32 17.55 -35.00
CA VAL A 44 0.76 17.16 -34.08
C VAL A 44 0.27 16.11 -33.10
N ASN A 45 0.92 14.96 -33.10
CA ASN A 45 0.43 13.77 -32.42
C ASN A 45 1.49 13.12 -31.50
N VAL A 46 2.69 13.71 -31.44
CA VAL A 46 3.79 13.38 -30.53
C VAL A 46 4.42 14.67 -30.04
N ASN A 47 4.67 14.79 -28.74
CA ASN A 47 5.42 15.89 -28.13
C ASN A 47 6.53 15.31 -27.25
N ILE A 48 7.77 15.74 -27.46
CA ILE A 48 8.93 15.35 -26.67
C ILE A 48 9.42 16.56 -25.89
N ASP A 49 9.17 16.55 -24.58
CA ASP A 49 9.58 17.63 -23.69
C ASP A 49 10.96 17.35 -23.08
N LEU A 50 11.92 18.17 -23.51
CA LEU A 50 13.30 18.22 -23.01
C LEU A 50 13.54 19.41 -22.06
N THR A 51 12.49 20.12 -21.65
CA THR A 51 12.57 21.33 -20.84
C THR A 51 12.58 21.03 -19.35
N SER A 52 13.06 22.00 -18.57
CA SER A 52 13.05 21.97 -17.11
C SER A 52 11.79 22.59 -16.49
N ALA A 53 10.76 22.91 -17.29
CA ALA A 53 9.57 23.58 -16.79
C ALA A 53 8.65 22.61 -16.03
N THR A 54 8.29 22.98 -14.78
CA THR A 54 7.37 22.20 -13.94
C THR A 54 6.09 22.93 -13.56
N THR A 55 5.92 24.19 -13.96
CA THR A 55 4.70 24.91 -13.64
C THR A 55 3.53 24.31 -14.42
N GLN A 56 2.39 24.15 -13.77
CA GLN A 56 1.19 23.56 -14.37
C GLN A 56 0.82 24.26 -15.68
N ALA A 57 0.88 25.60 -15.72
CA ALA A 57 0.64 26.38 -16.92
C ALA A 57 1.58 26.01 -18.08
N ALA A 58 2.88 25.85 -17.83
CA ALA A 58 3.85 25.49 -18.86
C ALA A 58 3.63 24.05 -19.38
N ILE A 59 3.39 23.10 -18.46
CA ILE A 59 3.13 21.70 -18.81
C ILE A 59 1.86 21.60 -19.65
N THR A 60 0.77 22.25 -19.23
CA THR A 60 -0.50 22.28 -19.96
C THR A 60 -0.33 22.93 -21.33
N GLN A 61 0.41 24.03 -21.43
CA GLN A 61 0.69 24.68 -22.72
C GLN A 61 1.44 23.74 -23.69
N MET A 62 2.45 23.02 -23.20
CA MET A 62 3.26 22.12 -24.03
C MET A 62 2.47 20.89 -24.47
N ARG A 63 1.80 20.20 -23.53
CA ARG A 63 0.95 19.04 -23.84
C ARG A 63 -0.24 19.41 -24.71
N GLY A 64 -0.81 20.60 -24.46
CA GLY A 64 -1.89 21.23 -25.21
C GLY A 64 -1.66 21.27 -26.72
N ARG A 65 -0.40 21.24 -27.18
CA ARG A 65 -0.07 21.20 -28.61
C ARG A 65 -0.44 19.87 -29.26
N ALA A 66 -0.13 18.75 -28.60
CA ALA A 66 -0.35 17.43 -29.16
C ALA A 66 -1.78 16.90 -28.91
N ILE A 67 -2.42 17.27 -27.79
CA ILE A 67 -3.74 16.73 -27.40
C ILE A 67 -4.93 17.36 -28.14
N ARG A 68 -4.71 18.35 -29.01
CA ARG A 68 -5.79 18.96 -29.81
C ARG A 68 -6.47 17.90 -30.66
N ASN A 69 -7.80 17.96 -30.73
CA ASN A 69 -8.57 17.13 -31.65
C ASN A 69 -8.24 17.56 -33.08
N ASP A 70 -7.91 16.59 -33.93
CA ASP A 70 -7.73 16.80 -35.36
C ASP A 70 -9.05 16.49 -36.07
N PRO A 71 -9.71 17.48 -36.72
CA PRO A 71 -10.93 17.23 -37.48
C PRO A 71 -10.76 16.23 -38.62
N SER A 72 -9.54 16.05 -39.12
CA SER A 72 -9.21 15.11 -40.19
C SER A 72 -8.90 13.69 -39.70
N ASP A 73 -8.65 13.51 -38.40
CA ASP A 73 -8.35 12.21 -37.78
C ASP A 73 -9.05 12.05 -36.41
N GLY A 74 -10.25 11.47 -36.44
CA GLY A 74 -11.01 11.13 -35.23
C GLY A 74 -10.42 9.96 -34.42
N HIS A 75 -9.36 9.31 -34.91
CA HIS A 75 -8.64 8.27 -34.19
C HIS A 75 -7.33 8.76 -33.56
N LYS A 76 -7.01 10.05 -33.72
CA LYS A 76 -5.80 10.65 -33.17
C LYS A 76 -5.71 10.47 -31.66
N VAL A 77 -4.58 9.94 -31.23
CA VAL A 77 -4.09 9.99 -29.85
C VAL A 77 -2.79 10.81 -29.80
N ALA A 78 -2.39 11.27 -28.62
CA ALA A 78 -1.22 12.11 -28.43
C ALA A 78 -0.20 11.46 -27.49
N ASP A 79 1.01 11.20 -28.00
CA ASP A 79 2.09 10.64 -27.18
C ASP A 79 2.93 11.78 -26.62
N ASN A 80 2.87 11.97 -25.30
CA ASN A 80 3.62 13.02 -24.61
C ASN A 80 4.79 12.41 -23.84
N TRP A 81 6.00 12.68 -24.30
CA TRP A 81 7.25 12.20 -23.72
C TRP A 81 7.86 13.26 -22.81
N SER A 82 8.35 12.82 -21.66
CA SER A 82 9.21 13.61 -20.79
C SER A 82 10.55 12.90 -20.68
N VAL A 83 11.64 13.59 -21.00
CA VAL A 83 12.98 13.02 -20.83
C VAL A 83 13.56 13.45 -19.49
N CYS A 84 14.18 12.49 -18.81
CA CYS A 84 14.77 12.65 -17.50
C CYS A 84 16.17 12.05 -17.49
N CYS A 85 17.13 12.76 -16.94
CA CYS A 85 18.47 12.26 -16.65
C CYS A 85 18.59 11.91 -15.16
N ILE A 86 19.33 10.86 -14.83
CA ILE A 86 19.64 10.49 -13.45
C ILE A 86 21.15 10.30 -13.37
N ALA A 87 21.78 10.90 -12.36
CA ALA A 87 23.21 10.76 -12.10
C ALA A 87 23.42 10.28 -10.66
N THR A 88 23.75 9.01 -10.45
CA THR A 88 23.90 8.43 -9.10
C THR A 88 25.07 9.03 -8.32
N GLU A 89 26.15 9.35 -9.02
CA GLU A 89 27.41 9.84 -8.41
C GLU A 89 27.44 11.36 -8.19
N HIS A 90 26.40 12.09 -8.58
CA HIS A 90 26.38 13.55 -8.50
C HIS A 90 25.50 14.03 -7.34
N PRO A 91 25.94 15.00 -6.51
CA PRO A 91 25.08 15.65 -5.53
C PRO A 91 23.83 16.24 -6.21
N ARG A 92 22.63 15.88 -5.75
CA ARG A 92 21.36 16.24 -6.41
C ARG A 92 21.19 15.70 -7.84
N GLY A 93 21.85 14.59 -8.17
CA GLY A 93 21.66 13.92 -9.46
C GLY A 93 20.29 13.26 -9.65
N ASP A 94 19.42 13.35 -8.64
CA ASP A 94 17.99 13.04 -8.65
C ASP A 94 17.09 14.25 -8.97
N ALA A 95 17.63 15.48 -9.09
CA ALA A 95 16.83 16.68 -9.25
C ALA A 95 15.93 16.67 -10.50
N ASP A 96 16.42 16.10 -11.59
CA ASP A 96 15.65 15.93 -12.82
C ASP A 96 14.56 14.85 -12.66
N TYR A 97 14.85 13.79 -11.91
CA TYR A 97 13.83 12.79 -11.56
C TYR A 97 12.70 13.38 -10.72
N LEU A 98 13.03 14.17 -9.69
CA LEU A 98 12.03 14.88 -8.90
C LEU A 98 11.25 15.92 -9.73
N ARG A 99 11.84 16.40 -10.83
CA ARG A 99 11.15 17.24 -11.82
C ARG A 99 10.12 16.42 -12.61
N LEU A 100 10.52 15.26 -13.12
CA LEU A 100 9.64 14.31 -13.80
C LEU A 100 8.44 13.93 -12.92
N VAL A 101 8.69 13.59 -11.64
CA VAL A 101 7.62 13.25 -10.69
C VAL A 101 6.59 14.38 -10.59
N ARG A 102 7.02 15.62 -10.30
CA ARG A 102 6.13 16.78 -10.21
C ARG A 102 5.37 17.05 -11.51
N LYS A 103 6.03 16.83 -12.64
CA LYS A 103 5.40 17.04 -13.95
C LYS A 103 4.25 16.08 -14.17
N HIS A 104 4.44 14.79 -13.89
CA HIS A 104 3.45 13.73 -14.13
C HIS A 104 2.37 13.63 -13.04
N ASP A 105 2.55 14.27 -11.88
CA ASP A 105 1.55 14.33 -10.81
C ASP A 105 0.27 15.08 -11.23
N GLY A 106 0.42 16.15 -12.00
CA GLY A 106 -0.67 17.05 -12.36
C GLY A 106 -1.52 16.64 -13.56
N TYR A 107 -1.35 15.43 -14.11
CA TYR A 107 -2.19 15.00 -15.23
C TYR A 107 -2.37 13.50 -15.37
N TYR A 108 -3.50 13.17 -15.98
CA TYR A 108 -3.93 11.80 -16.22
C TYR A 108 -3.34 11.20 -17.50
N ALA A 109 -3.07 9.91 -17.43
CA ALA A 109 -2.78 9.05 -18.56
C ALA A 109 -3.51 7.72 -18.42
N ALA A 110 -3.95 7.16 -19.54
CA ALA A 110 -4.51 5.82 -19.58
C ALA A 110 -3.39 4.77 -19.46
N THR A 111 -3.62 3.74 -18.65
CA THR A 111 -2.71 2.61 -18.50
C THR A 111 -3.22 1.38 -19.24
N PRO A 112 -2.34 0.39 -19.53
CA PRO A 112 -2.76 -0.88 -20.16
C PRO A 112 -3.84 -1.65 -19.39
N GLN A 113 -4.01 -1.34 -18.10
CA GLN A 113 -5.04 -1.94 -17.25
C GLN A 113 -6.41 -1.24 -17.38
N GLY A 114 -6.57 -0.31 -18.33
CA GLY A 114 -7.82 0.43 -18.56
C GLY A 114 -8.13 1.46 -17.48
N LEU A 115 -7.10 1.90 -16.75
CA LEU A 115 -7.21 2.87 -15.66
C LEU A 115 -6.65 4.21 -16.11
N ILE A 116 -7.32 5.28 -15.70
CA ILE A 116 -6.85 6.64 -15.93
C ILE A 116 -6.19 7.09 -14.62
N GLU A 117 -4.87 7.27 -14.61
CA GLU A 117 -4.12 7.60 -13.40
C GLU A 117 -3.15 8.77 -13.61
N SER A 118 -2.87 9.49 -12.53
CA SER A 118 -1.82 10.50 -12.45
C SER A 118 -0.62 10.01 -11.64
N GLY A 119 0.53 10.67 -11.82
CA GLY A 119 1.80 10.32 -11.20
C GLY A 119 2.78 9.65 -12.17
N VAL A 120 4.07 9.69 -11.83
CA VAL A 120 5.18 9.19 -12.67
C VAL A 120 5.04 7.73 -13.10
N THR A 121 4.20 7.00 -12.40
CA THR A 121 4.04 5.58 -12.52
C THR A 121 3.26 5.10 -13.73
N HIS A 122 2.46 5.98 -14.36
CA HIS A 122 1.82 5.63 -15.62
C HIS A 122 2.85 5.51 -16.75
N CYS A 123 4.05 6.10 -16.58
CA CYS A 123 5.16 5.95 -17.50
C CYS A 123 5.77 4.56 -17.39
N ASP A 124 6.11 4.15 -16.17
CA ASP A 124 6.61 2.81 -15.88
C ASP A 124 6.30 2.43 -14.40
N PRO A 125 5.77 1.22 -14.14
CA PRO A 125 5.40 0.76 -12.80
C PRO A 125 6.56 0.72 -11.78
N SER A 126 7.81 0.64 -12.24
CA SER A 126 8.98 0.63 -11.37
C SER A 126 9.35 2.01 -10.83
N LEU A 127 8.84 3.09 -11.43
CA LEU A 127 9.09 4.47 -11.01
C LEU A 127 8.29 4.79 -9.74
N SER A 128 8.86 5.61 -8.87
CA SER A 128 8.31 5.96 -7.55
C SER A 128 8.38 7.47 -7.29
N PRO A 129 7.37 8.10 -6.66
CA PRO A 129 7.46 9.52 -6.33
C PRO A 129 8.54 9.84 -5.29
N TYR A 130 9.01 8.85 -4.52
CA TYR A 130 9.93 9.04 -3.40
C TYR A 130 11.41 9.11 -3.80
N GLY A 131 11.76 8.68 -5.01
CA GLY A 131 13.16 8.68 -5.45
C GLY A 131 13.37 7.92 -6.76
N PRO A 132 14.52 8.13 -7.41
CA PRO A 132 14.85 7.47 -8.66
C PRO A 132 14.93 5.94 -8.48
N PRO A 133 14.63 5.16 -9.54
CA PRO A 133 14.76 3.72 -9.50
C PRO A 133 16.21 3.32 -9.24
N VAL A 134 16.42 2.33 -8.38
CA VAL A 134 17.73 1.65 -8.17
C VAL A 134 18.04 0.67 -9.32
N THR A 135 17.08 0.48 -10.23
CA THR A 135 17.12 -0.49 -11.34
C THR A 135 17.79 0.13 -12.58
N ASP A 136 18.18 -0.72 -13.53
CA ASP A 136 18.72 -0.28 -14.83
C ASP A 136 17.73 0.63 -15.58
N THR A 137 18.11 1.90 -15.71
CA THR A 137 17.34 2.94 -16.42
C THR A 137 17.21 2.63 -17.91
N HIS A 138 18.13 1.85 -18.49
CA HIS A 138 18.02 1.38 -19.87
C HIS A 138 16.84 0.43 -20.06
N ALA A 139 16.56 -0.45 -19.09
CA ALA A 139 15.40 -1.34 -19.15
C ALA A 139 14.07 -0.57 -19.12
N ILE A 140 13.99 0.50 -18.32
CA ILE A 140 12.81 1.40 -18.29
C ILE A 140 12.64 2.08 -19.64
N THR A 141 13.73 2.60 -20.20
CA THR A 141 13.72 3.25 -21.53
C THR A 141 13.29 2.28 -22.62
N ALA A 142 13.80 1.05 -22.59
CA ALA A 142 13.45 0.01 -23.55
C ALA A 142 11.95 -0.34 -23.49
N ARG A 143 11.37 -0.49 -22.29
CA ARG A 143 9.92 -0.70 -22.14
C ARG A 143 9.11 0.51 -22.63
N ALA A 144 9.54 1.73 -22.34
CA ALA A 144 8.88 2.93 -22.86
C ALA A 144 8.87 2.95 -24.39
N LEU A 145 9.99 2.60 -25.03
CA LEU A 145 10.09 2.52 -26.49
C LEU A 145 9.22 1.40 -27.08
N GLN A 146 9.12 0.25 -26.41
CA GLN A 146 8.21 -0.83 -26.82
C GLN A 146 6.74 -0.38 -26.80
N ARG A 147 6.33 0.41 -25.79
CA ARG A 147 4.96 0.94 -25.68
C ARG A 147 4.55 1.86 -26.83
N VAL A 148 5.49 2.39 -27.62
CA VAL A 148 5.17 3.16 -28.84
C VAL A 148 4.32 2.32 -29.81
N ALA A 149 4.56 1.01 -29.88
CA ALA A 149 3.81 0.11 -30.75
C ALA A 149 2.36 -0.11 -30.28
N GLU A 150 2.04 0.21 -29.03
CA GLU A 150 0.72 0.01 -28.41
C GLU A 150 -0.22 1.20 -28.63
N ARG A 151 0.15 2.19 -29.45
CA ARG A 151 -0.60 3.43 -29.69
C ARG A 151 -2.08 3.20 -30.05
N ALA A 152 -2.38 2.18 -30.84
CA ALA A 152 -3.77 1.83 -31.18
C ALA A 152 -4.56 1.32 -29.96
N GLN A 153 -3.91 0.57 -29.07
CA GLN A 153 -4.49 0.08 -27.81
C GLN A 153 -4.66 1.22 -26.80
N ALA A 154 -3.73 2.19 -26.79
CA ALA A 154 -3.83 3.36 -25.91
C ALA A 154 -5.16 4.10 -26.12
N ARG A 155 -5.67 4.17 -27.36
CA ARG A 155 -6.98 4.74 -27.66
C ARG A 155 -8.12 3.97 -26.99
N SER A 156 -8.08 2.65 -26.97
CA SER A 156 -9.14 1.84 -26.35
C SER A 156 -9.11 1.97 -24.82
N TRP A 157 -7.94 2.13 -24.20
CA TRP A 157 -7.83 2.35 -22.75
C TRP A 157 -8.46 3.67 -22.29
N TRP A 158 -8.49 4.69 -23.15
CA TRP A 158 -9.19 5.95 -22.87
C TRP A 158 -10.72 5.83 -22.88
N ARG A 159 -11.28 4.76 -23.46
CA ARG A 159 -12.73 4.51 -23.51
C ARG A 159 -13.53 5.72 -24.02
N ILE A 160 -12.99 6.38 -25.04
CA ILE A 160 -13.52 7.64 -25.58
C ILE A 160 -14.97 7.43 -26.04
N GLY A 161 -15.90 8.21 -25.48
CA GLY A 161 -17.33 8.16 -25.78
C GLY A 161 -18.16 7.35 -24.78
N GLU A 162 -17.53 6.66 -23.83
CA GLU A 162 -18.23 5.98 -22.75
C GLU A 162 -18.54 6.94 -21.57
N PRO A 163 -19.62 6.72 -20.82
CA PRO A 163 -19.90 7.49 -19.60
C PRO A 163 -18.81 7.33 -18.55
N TYR A 164 -18.55 8.40 -17.79
CA TYR A 164 -17.57 8.46 -16.71
C TYR A 164 -18.16 9.19 -15.49
N GLU A 165 -17.62 8.95 -14.29
CA GLU A 165 -18.10 9.60 -13.05
C GLU A 165 -17.51 11.00 -12.86
N GLY A 166 -16.26 11.20 -13.28
CA GLY A 166 -15.56 12.48 -13.21
C GLY A 166 -14.96 12.75 -11.84
N VAL A 167 -14.69 11.69 -11.06
CA VAL A 167 -14.24 11.79 -9.67
C VAL A 167 -12.81 11.31 -9.51
N ASP A 168 -12.01 12.13 -8.85
CA ASP A 168 -10.65 11.80 -8.45
C ASP A 168 -10.67 10.90 -7.21
N VAL A 169 -10.15 9.69 -7.34
CA VAL A 169 -10.00 8.71 -6.27
C VAL A 169 -8.52 8.50 -6.00
N ALA A 170 -8.06 8.89 -4.82
CA ALA A 170 -6.69 8.60 -4.41
C ALA A 170 -6.52 7.10 -4.20
N THR A 171 -5.41 6.58 -4.72
CA THR A 171 -5.08 5.16 -4.70
C THR A 171 -3.64 4.99 -4.23
N ILE A 172 -3.37 3.98 -3.41
CA ILE A 172 -2.01 3.59 -3.04
C ILE A 172 -1.70 2.22 -3.63
N ARG A 173 -0.59 2.10 -4.37
CA ARG A 173 -0.04 0.81 -4.78
C ARG A 173 1.03 0.38 -3.80
N VAL A 174 0.99 -0.89 -3.44
CA VAL A 174 1.87 -1.49 -2.44
C VAL A 174 2.45 -2.76 -3.04
N ARG A 175 3.77 -2.88 -3.04
CA ARG A 175 4.47 -4.13 -3.36
C ARG A 175 5.34 -4.48 -2.18
N SER A 176 5.13 -5.67 -1.64
CA SER A 176 5.98 -6.20 -0.58
C SER A 176 6.93 -7.25 -1.15
N ARG A 177 8.21 -7.15 -0.79
CA ARG A 177 9.22 -8.16 -1.18
C ARG A 177 9.18 -9.39 -0.28
N GLN A 178 8.43 -9.34 0.83
CA GLN A 178 8.27 -10.43 1.79
C GLN A 178 6.80 -10.58 2.20
N PRO A 179 6.35 -11.78 2.59
CA PRO A 179 5.01 -11.93 3.14
C PRO A 179 4.87 -11.13 4.44
N LEU A 180 3.90 -10.22 4.49
CA LEU A 180 3.62 -9.39 5.67
C LEU A 180 3.02 -10.18 6.86
N GLY A 181 2.89 -11.49 6.71
CA GLY A 181 2.24 -12.41 7.64
C GLY A 181 0.72 -12.33 7.58
N VAL A 182 0.09 -13.09 8.47
CA VAL A 182 -1.36 -13.08 8.67
C VAL A 182 -1.75 -12.17 9.83
N ALA A 183 -2.89 -11.50 9.69
CA ALA A 183 -3.51 -10.80 10.81
C ALA A 183 -4.25 -11.79 11.70
N ALA A 184 -4.23 -11.56 13.01
CA ALA A 184 -4.80 -12.53 13.96
C ALA A 184 -5.49 -11.85 15.15
N PRO A 185 -6.59 -11.11 14.90
CA PRO A 185 -7.26 -10.31 15.92
C PRO A 185 -7.86 -11.13 17.07
N ARG A 186 -8.18 -12.41 16.82
CA ARG A 186 -8.75 -13.32 17.83
C ARG A 186 -7.70 -14.08 18.64
N ILE A 187 -6.40 -13.92 18.33
CA ILE A 187 -5.34 -14.58 19.10
C ILE A 187 -5.14 -13.85 20.44
N PRO A 188 -5.04 -14.58 21.58
CA PRO A 188 -4.84 -13.98 22.89
C PRO A 188 -3.60 -13.06 22.92
N ALA A 189 -3.71 -11.93 23.63
CA ALA A 189 -2.60 -10.99 23.79
C ALA A 189 -1.33 -11.64 24.34
N SER A 190 -1.48 -12.64 25.21
CA SER A 190 -0.37 -13.41 25.78
C SER A 190 0.43 -14.16 24.70
N ALA A 191 -0.23 -14.69 23.67
CA ALA A 191 0.41 -15.39 22.56
C ALA A 191 1.18 -14.42 21.63
N LEU A 192 0.73 -13.17 21.58
CA LEU A 192 1.35 -12.11 20.79
C LEU A 192 2.48 -11.39 21.54
N THR A 193 2.67 -11.68 22.83
CA THR A 193 3.74 -11.08 23.64
C THR A 193 5.04 -11.89 23.51
N PRO A 194 6.20 -11.30 23.15
CA PRO A 194 7.46 -12.03 23.14
C PRO A 194 7.75 -12.52 24.56
N PRO A 195 8.34 -13.72 24.71
CA PRO A 195 8.79 -14.16 26.00
C PRO A 195 9.92 -13.23 26.45
N VAL A 196 9.85 -12.69 27.67
CA VAL A 196 10.95 -11.95 28.28
C VAL A 196 11.92 -13.00 28.84
N PRO A 197 13.19 -13.05 28.38
CA PRO A 197 14.18 -13.95 28.96
C PRO A 197 14.33 -13.67 30.46
N GLY A 198 14.22 -14.69 31.31
CA GLY A 198 14.42 -14.57 32.76
C GLY A 198 13.19 -14.21 33.60
N GLN A 199 12.03 -13.89 33.01
CA GLN A 199 10.77 -13.73 33.75
C GLN A 199 9.83 -14.94 33.52
N PHE A 200 10.05 -16.01 34.28
CA PHE A 200 9.00 -17.01 34.49
C PHE A 200 7.92 -16.38 35.37
N SER A 201 6.82 -15.92 34.78
CA SER A 201 5.68 -15.42 35.55
C SER A 201 4.83 -16.62 36.04
N PRO A 202 4.82 -16.95 37.35
CA PRO A 202 3.99 -18.03 37.89
C PRO A 202 2.48 -17.79 37.66
N VAL A 203 2.08 -16.55 37.39
CA VAL A 203 0.69 -16.17 37.08
C VAL A 203 0.22 -16.70 35.71
N ARG A 204 1.13 -17.06 34.78
CA ARG A 204 0.75 -17.67 33.49
C ARG A 204 0.57 -19.20 33.58
N LEU A 205 1.28 -19.86 34.49
CA LEU A 205 1.00 -21.25 34.86
C LEU A 205 -0.36 -21.36 35.56
N ALA A 206 -0.77 -20.36 36.35
CA ALA A 206 -2.09 -20.33 36.99
C ALA A 206 -3.26 -20.20 35.99
N ARG A 207 -3.09 -19.57 34.82
CA ARG A 207 -4.12 -19.56 33.75
C ARG A 207 -4.12 -20.84 32.90
N GLY A 208 -2.97 -21.47 32.73
CA GLY A 208 -2.90 -22.88 32.30
C GLY A 208 -3.57 -23.80 33.32
N ALA A 209 -3.50 -23.45 34.61
CA ALA A 209 -4.20 -24.13 35.67
C ALA A 209 -5.71 -23.84 35.64
N VAL A 210 -6.22 -22.69 35.16
CA VAL A 210 -7.68 -22.50 35.00
C VAL A 210 -8.26 -23.30 33.82
N ALA A 211 -7.51 -23.49 32.73
CA ALA A 211 -7.86 -24.49 31.71
C ALA A 211 -7.64 -25.94 32.21
N ALA A 212 -6.84 -26.12 33.26
CA ALA A 212 -6.69 -27.36 33.99
C ALA A 212 -7.47 -27.39 35.32
N VAL A 213 -8.42 -26.49 35.60
CA VAL A 213 -9.21 -26.48 36.86
C VAL A 213 -10.54 -27.20 36.65
N SER A 214 -10.63 -28.01 35.59
CA SER A 214 -11.33 -29.29 35.71
C SER A 214 -10.53 -30.34 36.52
N VAL A 215 -9.30 -30.03 36.97
CA VAL A 215 -8.54 -30.82 37.97
C VAL A 215 -8.95 -30.49 39.42
N VAL A 216 -9.78 -29.48 39.67
CA VAL A 216 -10.42 -29.29 41.00
C VAL A 216 -11.86 -29.81 40.97
N GLY A 217 -12.02 -31.04 40.50
CA GLY A 217 -13.13 -31.92 40.89
C GLY A 217 -12.76 -32.86 42.04
N ALA A 218 -11.69 -32.54 42.80
CA ALA A 218 -11.13 -33.39 43.84
C ALA A 218 -11.17 -32.78 45.26
N SER A 219 -11.94 -31.71 45.50
CA SER A 219 -12.06 -31.15 46.86
C SER A 219 -13.46 -30.72 47.31
N THR A 220 -14.50 -31.32 46.75
CA THR A 220 -15.82 -31.44 47.42
C THR A 220 -16.37 -32.85 47.24
N ALA A 221 -15.73 -33.82 47.89
CA ALA A 221 -16.29 -35.13 48.16
C ALA A 221 -16.25 -35.38 49.66
N THR A 222 -16.99 -34.57 50.42
CA THR A 222 -17.44 -34.98 51.75
C THR A 222 -18.83 -35.60 51.63
N ALA A 223 -18.85 -36.90 51.96
CA ALA A 223 -19.99 -37.72 52.36
C ALA A 223 -21.00 -38.16 51.28
N VAL A 224 -20.69 -39.28 50.61
CA VAL A 224 -21.49 -40.51 50.83
C VAL A 224 -20.53 -41.70 50.85
N ALA A 225 -20.18 -42.16 52.05
CA ALA A 225 -19.67 -43.50 52.24
C ALA A 225 -20.87 -44.45 52.27
N SER A 226 -20.92 -45.40 51.33
CA SER A 226 -21.11 -46.82 51.66
C SER A 226 -21.17 -47.69 50.40
N ALA A 227 -20.62 -48.89 50.55
CA ALA A 227 -20.73 -50.07 49.72
C ALA A 227 -19.88 -50.10 48.42
N ASN A 228 -18.68 -50.67 48.56
CA ASN A 228 -18.13 -51.70 47.68
C ASN A 228 -18.52 -51.62 46.20
N LEU A 229 -17.77 -50.84 45.41
CA LEU A 229 -17.47 -51.11 44.00
C LEU A 229 -16.36 -50.15 43.53
N GLY A 230 -15.14 -50.69 43.40
CA GLY A 230 -14.16 -50.29 42.40
C GLY A 230 -13.42 -48.96 42.61
N MET A 231 -12.17 -49.07 43.09
CA MET A 231 -11.10 -48.08 42.92
C MET A 231 -10.84 -47.71 41.43
N LEU A 232 -11.42 -48.46 40.48
CA LEU A 232 -11.43 -48.21 39.04
C LEU A 232 -12.46 -47.17 38.58
N ALA A 233 -13.48 -46.83 39.39
CA ALA A 233 -14.53 -45.87 39.00
C ALA A 233 -14.04 -44.40 39.09
N GLY A 234 -13.16 -44.08 40.04
CA GLY A 234 -12.58 -42.73 40.19
C GLY A 234 -11.49 -42.41 39.16
N ALA A 235 -10.78 -43.41 38.64
CA ALA A 235 -9.78 -43.23 37.58
C ALA A 235 -10.44 -42.94 36.21
N GLY A 236 -11.62 -43.55 35.95
CA GLY A 236 -12.36 -43.36 34.70
C GLY A 236 -12.90 -41.94 34.52
N THR A 237 -13.38 -41.30 35.58
CA THR A 237 -13.93 -39.93 35.52
C THR A 237 -12.84 -38.88 35.33
N ALA A 238 -11.69 -39.01 36.00
CA ALA A 238 -10.53 -38.13 35.79
C ALA A 238 -9.95 -38.28 34.36
N GLY A 239 -9.86 -39.51 33.85
CA GLY A 239 -9.42 -39.78 32.48
C GLY A 239 -10.37 -39.19 31.42
N ALA A 240 -11.68 -39.28 31.65
CA ALA A 240 -12.68 -38.70 30.75
C ALA A 240 -12.61 -37.17 30.68
N ILE A 241 -12.35 -36.49 31.79
CA ILE A 241 -12.19 -35.03 31.85
C ILE A 241 -10.94 -34.58 31.08
N VAL A 242 -9.81 -35.27 31.27
CA VAL A 242 -8.57 -34.97 30.54
C VAL A 242 -8.74 -35.24 29.04
N ALA A 243 -9.34 -36.37 28.67
CA ALA A 243 -9.63 -36.71 27.27
C ALA A 243 -10.57 -35.69 26.62
N ALA A 244 -11.62 -35.24 27.33
CA ALA A 244 -12.53 -34.20 26.89
C ALA A 244 -11.81 -32.85 26.73
N GLY A 245 -10.93 -32.47 27.66
CA GLY A 245 -10.11 -31.26 27.57
C GLY A 245 -9.14 -31.28 26.38
N VAL A 246 -8.44 -32.39 26.17
CA VAL A 246 -7.57 -32.60 25.00
C VAL A 246 -8.37 -32.57 23.71
N GLY A 247 -9.56 -33.18 23.68
CA GLY A 247 -10.48 -33.14 22.55
C GLY A 247 -10.96 -31.71 22.22
N LEU A 248 -11.30 -30.92 23.24
CA LEU A 248 -11.67 -29.51 23.10
C LEU A 248 -10.52 -28.66 22.55
N VAL A 249 -9.30 -28.83 23.09
CA VAL A 249 -8.12 -28.11 22.58
C VAL A 249 -7.78 -28.55 21.15
N ALA A 250 -7.88 -29.84 20.84
CA ALA A 250 -7.61 -30.36 19.50
C ALA A 250 -8.62 -29.85 18.47
N THR A 251 -9.92 -29.82 18.81
CA THR A 251 -10.98 -29.26 17.95
C THR A 251 -10.83 -27.75 17.78
N ALA A 252 -10.56 -27.01 18.85
CA ALA A 252 -10.26 -25.58 18.79
C ALA A 252 -9.01 -25.27 17.97
N ALA A 253 -7.94 -26.06 18.11
CA ALA A 253 -6.71 -25.91 17.33
C ALA A 253 -6.92 -26.28 15.86
N ALA A 254 -7.75 -27.29 15.55
CA ALA A 254 -8.12 -27.63 14.19
C ALA A 254 -8.93 -26.49 13.54
N ALA A 255 -9.89 -25.92 14.27
CA ALA A 255 -10.65 -24.75 13.83
C ALA A 255 -9.74 -23.53 13.62
N GLU A 256 -8.80 -23.27 14.53
CA GLU A 256 -7.84 -22.17 14.43
C GLU A 256 -6.87 -22.37 13.26
N SER A 257 -6.40 -23.59 13.02
CA SER A 257 -5.54 -23.91 11.89
C SER A 257 -6.23 -23.61 10.56
N ARG A 258 -7.52 -24.00 10.42
CA ARG A 258 -8.35 -23.70 9.26
C ARG A 258 -8.62 -22.19 9.14
N ARG A 259 -8.80 -21.50 10.26
CA ARG A 259 -8.96 -20.03 10.28
C ARG A 259 -7.71 -19.34 9.77
N LEU A 260 -6.53 -19.82 10.15
CA LEU A 260 -5.24 -19.26 9.71
C LEU A 260 -4.96 -19.51 8.22
N ASP A 261 -5.53 -20.57 7.61
CA ASP A 261 -5.49 -20.78 6.15
C ASP A 261 -6.20 -19.68 5.38
N HIS A 262 -7.35 -19.26 5.90
CA HIS A 262 -8.22 -18.27 5.27
C HIS A 262 -8.05 -16.89 5.89
N ALA A 263 -7.02 -16.69 6.71
CA ALA A 263 -6.81 -15.43 7.39
C ALA A 263 -6.48 -14.35 6.35
N PRO A 264 -7.14 -13.18 6.41
CA PRO A 264 -6.88 -12.11 5.48
C PRO A 264 -5.42 -11.68 5.57
N ASN A 265 -4.87 -11.27 4.43
CA ASN A 265 -3.48 -10.83 4.37
C ASN A 265 -3.29 -9.60 5.27
N ALA A 266 -2.08 -9.43 5.83
CA ALA A 266 -1.83 -8.33 6.77
C ALA A 266 -1.98 -6.94 6.12
N LEU A 267 -1.78 -6.79 4.81
CA LEU A 267 -1.93 -5.51 4.11
C LEU A 267 -3.39 -5.05 4.10
N GLU A 268 -4.31 -5.94 3.75
CA GLU A 268 -5.75 -5.72 3.76
C GLU A 268 -6.21 -5.31 5.16
N GLN A 269 -5.71 -5.99 6.21
CA GLN A 269 -6.07 -5.62 7.57
C GLN A 269 -5.44 -4.30 8.02
N LEU A 270 -4.20 -3.97 7.62
CA LEU A 270 -3.62 -2.65 7.87
C LEU A 270 -4.44 -1.54 7.19
N ALA A 271 -4.84 -1.75 5.94
CA ALA A 271 -5.72 -0.83 5.21
C ALA A 271 -7.09 -0.72 5.88
N ALA A 272 -7.68 -1.83 6.32
CA ALA A 272 -8.95 -1.84 7.06
C ALA A 272 -8.85 -1.09 8.39
N VAL A 273 -7.72 -1.21 9.11
CA VAL A 273 -7.46 -0.45 10.34
C VAL A 273 -7.50 1.05 10.06
N VAL A 274 -6.78 1.51 9.03
CA VAL A 274 -6.75 2.94 8.68
C VAL A 274 -8.14 3.43 8.28
N ALA A 275 -8.87 2.66 7.46
CA ALA A 275 -10.22 3.01 7.02
C ALA A 275 -11.22 3.09 8.20
N ASP A 276 -11.29 2.06 9.05
CA ASP A 276 -12.19 2.04 10.22
C ASP A 276 -11.81 3.10 11.25
N ALA A 277 -10.51 3.35 11.45
CA ALA A 277 -10.04 4.40 12.37
C ALA A 277 -10.39 5.80 11.87
N LEU A 278 -10.27 6.05 10.55
CA LEU A 278 -10.70 7.31 9.95
C LEU A 278 -12.22 7.48 10.07
N TYR A 279 -12.99 6.44 9.80
CA TYR A 279 -14.45 6.47 9.95
C TYR A 279 -14.87 6.79 11.39
N ALA A 280 -14.32 6.05 12.37
CA ALA A 280 -14.65 6.25 13.78
C ALA A 280 -14.24 7.64 14.31
N ALA A 281 -13.17 8.21 13.75
CA ALA A 281 -12.68 9.53 14.12
C ALA A 281 -13.32 10.68 13.31
N GLY A 282 -14.32 10.41 12.47
CA GLY A 282 -14.97 11.41 11.60
C GLY A 282 -14.08 11.94 10.47
N GLY A 283 -12.96 11.27 10.18
CA GLY A 283 -12.03 11.61 9.10
C GLY A 283 -12.44 11.08 7.73
N ALA A 284 -13.38 10.12 7.68
CA ALA A 284 -13.99 9.56 6.47
C ALA A 284 -15.46 9.19 6.71
N GLN A 285 -16.30 9.25 5.67
CA GLN A 285 -17.72 8.89 5.74
C GLN A 285 -17.96 7.37 5.69
N ARG A 286 -16.95 6.60 5.24
CA ARG A 286 -17.01 5.14 5.13
C ARG A 286 -15.75 4.51 5.71
N GLY A 287 -15.90 3.35 6.34
CA GLY A 287 -14.81 2.54 6.86
C GLY A 287 -14.36 1.44 5.89
N SER A 288 -13.85 0.34 6.45
CA SER A 288 -13.33 -0.82 5.72
C SER A 288 -14.32 -1.50 4.77
N ALA A 289 -15.63 -1.33 4.96
CA ALA A 289 -16.63 -1.86 4.03
C ALA A 289 -16.53 -1.26 2.61
N ALA A 290 -15.95 -0.07 2.49
CA ALA A 290 -15.71 0.60 1.22
C ALA A 290 -14.30 0.38 0.67
N LEU A 291 -13.49 -0.44 1.34
CA LEU A 291 -12.12 -0.72 0.94
C LEU A 291 -12.12 -1.64 -0.28
N ARG A 292 -11.37 -1.27 -1.32
CA ARG A 292 -11.14 -2.11 -2.50
C ARG A 292 -9.65 -2.40 -2.64
N LEU A 293 -9.32 -3.69 -2.75
CA LEU A 293 -7.99 -4.17 -3.10
C LEU A 293 -8.06 -4.85 -4.47
N ALA A 294 -7.15 -4.48 -5.37
CA ALA A 294 -6.98 -5.14 -6.65
C ALA A 294 -5.50 -5.47 -6.86
N SER A 295 -5.20 -6.68 -7.30
CA SER A 295 -3.84 -7.08 -7.66
C SER A 295 -3.61 -6.82 -9.14
N ASP A 296 -2.54 -6.11 -9.48
CA ASP A 296 -2.11 -5.95 -10.87
C ASP A 296 -1.27 -7.16 -11.31
N PRO A 297 -1.21 -7.47 -12.63
CA PRO A 297 -0.43 -8.59 -13.17
C PRO A 297 1.08 -8.56 -12.81
N GLU A 298 1.60 -7.39 -12.49
CA GLU A 298 3.00 -7.14 -12.13
C GLU A 298 3.29 -7.35 -10.64
N GLY A 299 2.32 -7.85 -9.86
CA GLY A 299 2.48 -8.16 -8.44
C GLY A 299 2.32 -6.97 -7.49
N TRP A 300 1.83 -5.83 -7.98
CA TRP A 300 1.44 -4.70 -7.14
C TRP A 300 0.00 -4.87 -6.63
N ILE A 301 -0.24 -4.49 -5.39
CA ILE A 301 -1.57 -4.46 -4.78
C ILE A 301 -2.02 -3.01 -4.69
N ARG A 302 -3.13 -2.70 -5.34
CA ARG A 302 -3.79 -1.40 -5.34
C ARG A 302 -4.81 -1.34 -4.22
N CYS A 303 -4.74 -0.33 -3.35
CA CYS A 303 -5.68 -0.09 -2.27
C CYS A 303 -6.33 1.29 -2.44
N GLN A 304 -7.66 1.34 -2.32
CA GLN A 304 -8.43 2.58 -2.42
C GLN A 304 -9.68 2.50 -1.51
N LEU A 305 -10.21 3.66 -1.14
CA LEU A 305 -11.45 3.78 -0.38
C LEU A 305 -12.53 4.37 -1.28
N ASP A 306 -13.60 3.61 -1.53
CA ASP A 306 -14.62 3.93 -2.54
C ASP A 306 -15.83 4.69 -1.96
N GLY A 307 -16.47 5.51 -2.81
CA GLY A 307 -17.69 6.22 -2.42
C GLY A 307 -17.48 7.22 -1.29
N VAL A 308 -16.28 7.80 -1.21
CA VAL A 308 -15.93 8.92 -0.33
C VAL A 308 -15.42 10.09 -1.17
N PRO A 309 -15.59 11.34 -0.71
CA PRO A 309 -14.98 12.51 -1.36
C PRO A 309 -13.46 12.37 -1.54
N THR A 310 -12.91 12.99 -2.59
CA THR A 310 -11.48 12.97 -2.92
C THR A 310 -10.57 13.36 -1.75
N GLU A 311 -10.95 14.36 -0.95
CA GLU A 311 -10.19 14.77 0.24
C GLU A 311 -10.06 13.64 1.27
N GLN A 312 -11.12 12.85 1.47
CA GLN A 312 -11.12 11.72 2.41
C GLN A 312 -10.34 10.53 1.85
N SER A 313 -10.45 10.30 0.53
CA SER A 313 -9.64 9.31 -0.18
C SER A 313 -8.13 9.63 -0.05
N LEU A 314 -7.73 10.88 -0.28
CA LEU A 314 -6.35 11.36 -0.09
C LEU A 314 -5.87 11.20 1.36
N ARG A 315 -6.74 11.50 2.33
CA ARG A 315 -6.43 11.31 3.74
C ARG A 315 -6.19 9.84 4.09
N PHE A 316 -7.00 8.94 3.52
CA PHE A 316 -6.82 7.50 3.67
C PHE A 316 -5.51 7.01 3.08
N THR A 317 -5.21 7.36 1.82
CA THR A 317 -3.99 6.91 1.16
C THR A 317 -2.74 7.48 1.82
N ALA A 318 -2.74 8.75 2.20
CA ALA A 318 -1.63 9.37 2.93
C ALA A 318 -1.41 8.70 4.30
N ALA A 319 -2.48 8.40 5.05
CA ALA A 319 -2.35 7.72 6.33
C ALA A 319 -1.86 6.27 6.18
N LEU A 320 -2.30 5.57 5.14
CA LEU A 320 -1.83 4.21 4.84
C LEU A 320 -0.37 4.21 4.36
N ASP A 321 0.03 5.19 3.55
CA ASP A 321 1.41 5.37 3.12
C ASP A 321 2.34 5.64 4.31
N GLU A 322 2.00 6.60 5.17
CA GLU A 322 2.78 6.89 6.39
C GLU A 322 2.89 5.68 7.33
N LEU A 323 1.86 4.83 7.38
CA LEU A 323 1.88 3.61 8.19
C LEU A 323 2.85 2.55 7.62
N LEU A 324 2.93 2.44 6.30
CA LEU A 324 3.75 1.45 5.58
C LEU A 324 5.17 1.96 5.29
N ALA A 325 5.41 3.26 5.42
CA ALA A 325 6.69 3.90 5.18
C ALA A 325 7.76 3.43 6.19
N PRO A 326 9.05 3.45 5.80
CA PRO A 326 10.15 3.23 6.73
C PRO A 326 10.10 4.18 7.94
N LEU A 327 10.59 3.71 9.09
CA LEU A 327 10.63 4.50 10.31
C LEU A 327 11.69 5.60 10.19
N ALA A 328 11.26 6.85 9.98
CA ALA A 328 12.12 8.03 10.04
C ALA A 328 12.02 8.69 11.43
N GLU A 329 11.10 9.65 11.59
CA GLU A 329 10.89 10.39 12.85
C GLU A 329 9.41 10.39 13.27
N PRO A 330 8.84 9.22 13.63
CA PRO A 330 7.46 9.16 14.10
C PRO A 330 7.33 9.73 15.52
N ARG A 331 6.18 10.31 15.85
CA ARG A 331 5.85 10.71 17.24
C ARG A 331 5.46 9.54 18.13
N TYR A 332 4.79 8.56 17.54
CA TYR A 332 4.32 7.36 18.23
C TYR A 332 4.57 6.15 17.34
N LEU A 333 4.89 5.04 17.98
CA LEU A 333 5.08 3.74 17.35
C LEU A 333 3.91 2.82 17.69
N ILE A 334 3.47 2.03 16.72
CA ILE A 334 2.48 0.98 16.90
C ILE A 334 3.02 -0.36 16.39
N GLY A 335 3.03 -1.37 17.26
CA GLY A 335 3.62 -2.67 16.99
C GLY A 335 2.57 -3.75 16.74
N ARG A 336 2.87 -4.66 15.80
CA ARG A 336 2.19 -5.96 15.64
C ARG A 336 3.20 -7.09 15.60
N LYS A 337 2.76 -8.29 15.95
CA LYS A 337 3.56 -9.49 15.72
C LYS A 337 3.31 -10.01 14.30
N ILE A 338 4.36 -10.24 13.54
CA ILE A 338 4.27 -10.94 12.26
C ILE A 338 4.13 -12.43 12.57
N LEU A 339 3.00 -13.00 12.16
CA LEU A 339 2.73 -14.42 12.29
C LEU A 339 2.86 -15.07 10.93
N THR A 340 3.73 -16.06 10.84
CA THR A 340 3.92 -16.90 9.67
C THR A 340 3.62 -18.35 10.06
N PRO A 341 2.39 -18.84 9.83
CA PRO A 341 2.06 -20.23 10.10
C PRO A 341 3.01 -21.17 9.35
N PRO A 342 3.58 -22.19 10.00
CA PRO A 342 4.50 -23.11 9.34
C PRO A 342 3.74 -24.00 8.33
N ALA A 343 4.38 -24.31 7.21
CA ALA A 343 3.78 -25.14 6.16
C ALA A 343 3.57 -26.61 6.58
N ARG A 344 4.45 -27.15 7.45
CA ARG A 344 4.40 -28.55 7.86
C ARG A 344 3.18 -28.82 8.75
N PRO A 345 2.35 -29.85 8.48
CA PRO A 345 1.12 -30.10 9.22
C PRO A 345 1.29 -30.23 10.75
N VAL A 346 2.34 -30.93 11.19
CA VAL A 346 2.62 -31.14 12.63
C VAL A 346 3.00 -29.83 13.32
N ALA A 347 3.94 -29.08 12.73
CA ALA A 347 4.36 -27.78 13.25
C ALA A 347 3.19 -26.78 13.28
N ARG A 348 2.27 -26.90 12.33
CA ARG A 348 1.07 -26.07 12.24
C ARG A 348 0.04 -26.37 13.31
N ARG A 349 -0.20 -27.66 13.60
CA ARG A 349 -1.05 -28.06 14.74
C ARG A 349 -0.48 -27.54 16.05
N LEU A 350 0.84 -27.67 16.26
CA LEU A 350 1.51 -27.10 17.42
C LEU A 350 1.36 -25.57 17.50
N PHE A 351 1.50 -24.87 16.37
CA PHE A 351 1.28 -23.42 16.30
C PHE A 351 -0.15 -23.04 16.71
N ALA A 352 -1.16 -23.76 16.20
CA ALA A 352 -2.56 -23.52 16.53
C ALA A 352 -2.89 -23.83 18.00
N VAL A 353 -2.35 -24.92 18.55
CA VAL A 353 -2.48 -25.25 19.99
C VAL A 353 -1.89 -24.13 20.85
N ARG A 354 -0.69 -23.63 20.51
CA ARG A 354 -0.08 -22.50 21.23
C ARG A 354 -0.95 -21.24 21.17
N ALA A 355 -1.56 -20.97 20.01
CA ALA A 355 -2.47 -19.83 19.86
C ALA A 355 -3.71 -19.94 20.76
N VAL A 356 -4.37 -21.11 20.77
CA VAL A 356 -5.57 -21.37 21.59
C VAL A 356 -5.26 -21.31 23.09
N VAL A 357 -4.15 -21.90 23.51
CA VAL A 357 -3.73 -21.95 24.93
C VAL A 357 -3.09 -20.62 25.38
N GLY A 358 -2.87 -19.67 24.46
CA GLY A 358 -2.29 -18.37 24.79
C GLY A 358 -0.79 -18.40 25.07
N LEU A 359 -0.08 -19.44 24.61
CA LEU A 359 1.37 -19.54 24.66
C LEU A 359 2.01 -18.63 23.60
N SER A 360 3.17 -18.05 23.92
CA SER A 360 3.86 -17.14 23.00
C SER A 360 4.14 -17.81 21.65
N LEU A 361 3.66 -17.22 20.57
CA LEU A 361 3.91 -17.72 19.22
C LEU A 361 5.31 -17.31 18.74
N PRO A 362 5.98 -18.10 17.90
CA PRO A 362 7.16 -17.60 17.19
C PRO A 362 6.74 -16.47 16.25
N GLY A 363 7.54 -15.41 16.16
CA GLY A 363 7.27 -14.28 15.28
C GLY A 363 8.02 -13.03 15.69
N THR A 364 8.41 -12.22 14.72
CA THR A 364 9.05 -10.92 14.94
C THR A 364 8.00 -9.85 15.21
N VAL A 365 8.40 -8.78 15.89
CA VAL A 365 7.53 -7.61 16.09
C VAL A 365 7.85 -6.61 14.98
N ALA A 366 6.87 -6.31 14.15
CA ALA A 366 6.95 -5.21 13.19
C ALA A 366 6.38 -3.94 13.82
N TRP A 367 7.21 -2.90 13.85
CA TRP A 367 6.84 -1.57 14.30
C TRP A 367 6.47 -0.70 13.10
N HIS A 368 5.41 0.07 13.28
CA HIS A 368 4.88 0.99 12.29
C HIS A 368 4.81 2.38 12.90
N ALA A 369 5.00 3.40 12.07
CA ALA A 369 4.76 4.79 12.48
C ALA A 369 3.26 5.01 12.63
N VAL A 370 2.83 5.65 13.72
CA VAL A 370 1.44 6.13 13.81
C VAL A 370 1.30 7.32 12.86
N PRO A 371 0.37 7.27 11.87
CA PRO A 371 0.24 8.35 10.90
C PRO A 371 -0.05 9.69 11.58
N ARG A 372 0.50 10.78 11.02
CA ARG A 372 0.49 12.14 11.55
C ARG A 372 -0.91 12.62 11.88
N TRP A 373 -1.90 12.29 11.04
CA TRP A 373 -3.30 12.67 11.25
C TRP A 373 -3.87 12.10 12.56
N PHE A 374 -3.54 10.84 12.87
CA PHE A 374 -3.90 10.21 14.15
C PHE A 374 -3.00 10.71 15.28
N ALA A 375 -1.69 10.81 15.04
CA ALA A 375 -0.70 11.17 16.05
C ALA A 375 -0.96 12.52 16.73
N ARG A 376 -1.59 13.48 16.03
CA ARG A 376 -1.87 14.83 16.52
C ARG A 376 -2.91 14.90 17.66
N ASN A 377 -3.89 14.00 17.69
CA ASN A 377 -5.00 14.05 18.64
C ASN A 377 -5.13 12.72 19.39
N LYS A 378 -5.20 12.78 20.72
CA LYS A 378 -5.32 11.59 21.59
C LYS A 378 -6.54 10.72 21.25
N ASP A 379 -7.69 11.32 20.97
CA ASP A 379 -8.93 10.60 20.68
C ASP A 379 -8.81 9.88 19.33
N ARG A 380 -8.23 10.54 18.32
CA ARG A 380 -7.92 9.92 17.03
C ARG A 380 -6.96 8.73 17.17
N ARG A 381 -5.92 8.85 18.00
CA ARG A 381 -5.02 7.72 18.32
C ARG A 381 -5.76 6.57 19.00
N GLN A 382 -6.75 6.85 19.85
CA GLN A 382 -7.57 5.82 20.49
C GLN A 382 -8.45 5.08 19.48
N HIS A 383 -9.08 5.79 18.53
CA HIS A 383 -9.81 5.15 17.43
C HIS A 383 -8.91 4.24 16.60
N LEU A 384 -7.67 4.68 16.29
CA LEU A 384 -6.69 3.83 15.63
C LEU A 384 -6.34 2.59 16.48
N ALA A 385 -6.16 2.75 17.79
CA ALA A 385 -5.88 1.63 18.70
C ALA A 385 -7.01 0.60 18.74
N GLN A 386 -8.27 1.07 18.73
CA GLN A 386 -9.46 0.21 18.74
C GLN A 386 -9.60 -0.54 17.41
N ALA A 387 -9.45 0.14 16.28
CA ALA A 387 -9.45 -0.49 14.96
C ALA A 387 -8.29 -1.50 14.85
N TRP A 388 -7.09 -1.15 15.31
CA TRP A 388 -5.94 -2.06 15.35
C TRP A 388 -6.25 -3.34 16.12
N ARG A 389 -6.89 -3.21 17.29
CA ARG A 389 -7.32 -4.36 18.10
C ARG A 389 -8.32 -5.25 17.36
N LYS A 390 -9.28 -4.64 16.66
CA LYS A 390 -10.32 -5.36 15.91
C LYS A 390 -9.77 -6.15 14.73
N HIS A 391 -8.81 -5.60 13.99
CA HIS A 391 -8.35 -6.15 12.71
C HIS A 391 -7.03 -6.92 12.79
N ILE A 392 -6.09 -6.47 13.63
CA ILE A 392 -4.74 -7.05 13.72
C ILE A 392 -4.56 -7.80 15.04
N GLY A 393 -5.03 -7.22 16.14
CA GLY A 393 -4.85 -7.73 17.50
C GLY A 393 -4.39 -6.62 18.45
N PRO A 394 -4.17 -6.92 19.75
CA PRO A 394 -3.83 -5.93 20.77
C PRO A 394 -2.62 -5.06 20.36
N PRO A 395 -2.80 -3.73 20.24
CA PRO A 395 -1.72 -2.85 19.82
C PRO A 395 -0.66 -2.72 20.90
N ARG A 396 0.61 -2.66 20.51
CA ARG A 396 1.67 -2.10 21.36
C ARG A 396 1.90 -0.66 20.96
N GLN A 397 1.64 0.27 21.86
CA GLN A 397 1.89 1.68 21.60
C GLN A 397 3.03 2.17 22.48
N LEU A 398 3.98 2.85 21.86
CA LEU A 398 5.10 3.47 22.55
C LEU A 398 5.26 4.90 22.05
N PRO A 399 5.44 5.88 22.94
CA PRO A 399 5.98 7.18 22.58
C PRO A 399 7.38 7.01 21.97
N ALA A 400 7.66 7.69 20.87
CA ALA A 400 8.94 7.56 20.18
C ALA A 400 10.11 8.17 20.98
N ASP A 401 9.82 9.15 21.83
CA ASP A 401 10.76 9.80 22.76
C ASP A 401 11.10 8.95 24.00
N SER A 402 10.35 7.87 24.26
CA SER A 402 10.67 6.97 25.36
C SER A 402 12.00 6.22 25.11
N PRO A 403 12.74 5.81 26.17
CA PRO A 403 13.99 5.06 26.00
C PRO A 403 13.82 3.78 25.16
N GLN A 404 12.67 3.12 25.30
CA GLN A 404 12.32 1.94 24.50
C GLN A 404 12.00 2.31 23.04
N GLY A 405 11.34 3.44 22.81
CA GLY A 405 11.04 3.96 21.47
C GLY A 405 12.30 4.34 20.71
N GLN A 406 13.23 5.03 21.37
CA GLN A 406 14.54 5.39 20.80
C GLN A 406 15.37 4.14 20.47
N ALA A 407 15.44 3.17 21.38
CA ALA A 407 16.13 1.91 21.10
C ALA A 407 15.56 1.15 19.89
N ILE A 408 14.23 1.20 19.69
CA ILE A 408 13.59 0.64 18.49
C ILE A 408 14.00 1.44 17.26
N LEU A 409 13.91 2.77 17.29
CA LEU A 409 14.30 3.61 16.16
C LEU A 409 15.77 3.43 15.77
N ASP A 410 16.65 3.27 16.75
CA ASP A 410 18.08 3.01 16.52
C ASP A 410 18.31 1.62 15.92
N LEU A 411 17.59 0.59 16.37
CA LEU A 411 17.66 -0.76 15.81
C LEU A 411 17.21 -0.81 14.35
N PHE A 412 16.23 0.02 13.96
CA PHE A 412 15.66 0.06 12.61
C PHE A 412 16.18 1.23 11.76
N ARG A 413 17.19 1.97 12.24
CA ARG A 413 17.73 3.14 11.53
C ARG A 413 18.42 2.69 10.25
N GLY A 414 17.75 2.86 9.11
CA GLY A 414 18.27 2.48 7.78
C GLY A 414 17.67 1.19 7.18
N ASP A 415 16.86 0.45 7.94
CA ASP A 415 16.23 -0.80 7.47
C ASP A 415 14.70 -0.69 7.47
N ASN A 416 14.06 -1.12 6.37
CA ASN A 416 12.60 -1.19 6.28
C ASN A 416 12.11 -2.51 6.90
N PRO A 417 11.42 -2.49 8.06
CA PRO A 417 11.01 -3.71 8.78
C PRO A 417 10.05 -4.61 8.00
N LEU A 418 9.47 -4.11 6.90
CA LEU A 418 8.54 -4.85 6.05
C LEU A 418 9.04 -5.05 4.62
N SER A 419 10.16 -4.40 4.24
CA SER A 419 10.62 -4.34 2.83
C SER A 419 9.48 -4.02 1.86
N VAL A 420 8.57 -3.11 2.26
CA VAL A 420 7.42 -2.67 1.47
C VAL A 420 7.78 -1.42 0.69
N THR A 421 7.48 -1.43 -0.60
CA THR A 421 7.51 -0.25 -1.46
C THR A 421 6.08 0.23 -1.65
N THR A 422 5.77 1.46 -1.24
CA THR A 422 4.50 2.13 -1.51
C THR A 422 4.65 3.14 -2.64
N GLN A 423 3.55 3.42 -3.35
CA GLN A 423 3.45 4.46 -4.36
C GLN A 423 2.04 5.07 -4.29
N LEU A 424 1.96 6.35 -3.96
CA LEU A 424 0.71 7.11 -4.03
C LEU A 424 0.37 7.51 -5.47
N ARG A 425 -0.92 7.46 -5.81
CA ARG A 425 -1.49 7.84 -7.11
C ARG A 425 -2.86 8.47 -6.93
N THR A 426 -3.31 9.18 -7.95
CA THR A 426 -4.72 9.53 -8.12
C THR A 426 -5.24 8.82 -9.36
N THR A 427 -6.36 8.12 -9.22
CA THR A 427 -7.07 7.47 -10.31
C THR A 427 -8.35 8.24 -10.59
N TRP A 428 -8.68 8.44 -11.85
CA TRP A 428 -9.91 9.08 -12.30
C TRP A 428 -10.90 8.02 -12.77
N ARG A 429 -12.18 8.17 -12.42
CA ARG A 429 -13.27 7.24 -12.74
C ARG A 429 -14.28 7.80 -13.73
#